data_AF-A0A6G6BL14-F1
#
_entry.id   AF-A0A6G6BL14-F1
#
_cell.length_a   1.000
_cell.length_b   1.000
_cell.length_c   1.000
_cell.angle_alpha   90.00
_cell.angle_beta   90.00
_cell.angle_gamma   90.00
#
_symmetry.space_group_name_H-M   'P 1'
#
loop_
_entity.id
_entity.type
_entity.pdbx_description
1 polymer ?
#
loop_
_entity_poly.entity_id
_entity_poly.type
_entity_poly.pdbx_seq_one_letter_code
_entity_poly.pdbx_strand_id
1 'polypeptide(L)'
;MIIEIKAPSPGESITEVEISSWLVKNGDYVKKGQLIAEIDSDKATLEIFSEENGIISILYKKNTKISVGDTICLINTEKKIASPASEKILREKNILKKNVEGTGKKGRITKKDCIEHVVCNLQINENVIRKETKTPLSSLRKKLSERLVNVKNNSAILTTFNEINMQEVFYIREKYKNIFKKKHGVNLGFMSFFTLSCIRALKLYPDVNSMIDKENNKVNFNYFDSAILGMHKIIDRVVVINNSIKICPIMYVALSYDHRIIDGRESVGFLSCIKETVENPIKFLMNENEKNIPNILKI
;
A
#
# COMPACT_ATOMS: atom_id res chain seq x y z
N MET A 1 -11.69 38.70 -14.33
CA MET A 1 -11.35 39.77 -15.27
C MET A 1 -12.39 40.87 -15.06
N ILE A 2 -11.98 42.13 -15.10
CA ILE A 2 -12.92 43.26 -15.02
C ILE A 2 -13.02 43.80 -16.45
N ILE A 3 -14.25 43.83 -16.98
CA ILE A 3 -14.53 44.35 -18.33
C ILE A 3 -15.24 45.68 -18.16
N GLU A 4 -14.77 46.67 -18.90
CA GLU A 4 -15.27 48.03 -18.87
C GLU A 4 -16.23 48.25 -20.04
N ILE A 5 -17.50 48.55 -19.76
CA ILE A 5 -18.46 48.93 -20.80
C ILE A 5 -18.41 50.44 -20.99
N LYS A 6 -18.09 50.87 -22.20
CA LYS A 6 -17.99 52.28 -22.59
C LYS A 6 -19.29 52.80 -23.21
N ALA A 7 -19.53 54.10 -23.08
CA ALA A 7 -20.65 54.76 -23.74
C ALA A 7 -20.51 54.65 -25.28
N PRO A 8 -21.50 54.07 -25.99
CA PRO A 8 -21.47 53.95 -27.45
C PRO A 8 -21.64 55.33 -28.11
N SER A 9 -21.02 55.52 -29.28
CA SER A 9 -21.18 56.75 -30.07
C SER A 9 -22.44 56.68 -30.94
N PRO A 10 -23.40 57.61 -30.80
CA PRO A 10 -24.61 57.65 -31.63
C PRO A 10 -24.39 58.24 -33.04
N GLY A 11 -23.23 58.84 -33.34
CA GLY A 11 -22.88 59.39 -34.66
C GLY A 11 -21.67 60.35 -34.64
N GLU A 12 -21.13 60.71 -35.81
CA GLU A 12 -19.87 61.47 -35.96
C GLU A 12 -19.87 62.90 -35.37
N SER A 13 -21.02 63.45 -34.97
CA SER A 13 -21.16 64.85 -34.53
C SER A 13 -21.78 65.06 -33.15
N ILE A 14 -21.90 64.02 -32.31
CA ILE A 14 -22.49 64.12 -30.96
C ILE A 14 -21.45 63.69 -29.91
N THR A 15 -21.17 64.55 -28.93
CA THR A 15 -20.12 64.34 -27.93
C THR A 15 -20.63 63.93 -26.55
N GLU A 16 -21.93 64.10 -26.25
CA GLU A 16 -22.52 63.85 -24.94
C GLU A 16 -23.78 62.96 -25.05
N VAL A 17 -24.00 62.08 -24.08
CA VAL A 17 -25.17 61.19 -24.01
C VAL A 17 -25.69 61.10 -22.56
N GLU A 18 -27.00 60.95 -22.36
CA GLU A 18 -27.64 60.91 -21.02
C GLU A 18 -28.24 59.54 -20.70
N ILE A 19 -27.98 59.01 -19.50
CA ILE A 19 -28.56 57.72 -19.08
C ILE A 19 -30.04 57.89 -18.72
N SER A 20 -30.91 57.31 -19.54
CA SER A 20 -32.37 57.36 -19.39
C SER A 20 -32.86 56.40 -18.31
N SER A 21 -32.49 55.12 -18.40
CA SER A 21 -32.97 54.11 -17.45
C SER A 21 -31.98 52.96 -17.25
N TRP A 22 -31.83 52.52 -15.99
CA TRP A 22 -31.09 51.29 -15.65
C TRP A 22 -32.10 50.16 -15.44
N LEU A 23 -32.00 49.10 -16.24
CA LEU A 23 -32.86 47.92 -16.12
C LEU A 23 -32.33 46.89 -15.12
N VAL A 24 -31.07 47.05 -14.69
CA VAL A 24 -30.38 46.20 -13.72
C VAL A 24 -29.96 47.00 -12.49
N LYS A 25 -29.93 46.35 -11.31
CA LYS A 25 -29.48 47.00 -10.06
C LYS A 25 -27.97 46.82 -9.88
N ASN A 26 -27.36 47.72 -9.10
CA ASN A 26 -25.95 47.61 -8.75
C ASN A 26 -25.69 46.31 -7.97
N GLY A 27 -24.80 45.46 -8.48
CA GLY A 27 -24.50 44.14 -7.93
C GLY A 27 -25.32 42.98 -8.51
N ASP A 28 -26.17 43.21 -9.51
CA ASP A 28 -26.88 42.12 -10.19
C ASP A 28 -25.96 41.33 -11.15
N TYR A 29 -26.28 40.04 -11.32
CA TYR A 29 -25.62 39.16 -12.29
C TYR A 29 -26.30 39.29 -13.65
N VAL A 30 -25.53 39.63 -14.68
CA VAL A 30 -25.98 39.73 -16.06
C VAL A 30 -25.42 38.62 -16.93
N LYS A 31 -26.22 38.21 -17.91
CA LYS A 31 -25.80 37.31 -18.97
C LYS A 31 -25.27 38.10 -20.16
N LYS A 32 -24.32 37.53 -20.90
CA LYS A 32 -23.89 38.04 -22.21
C LYS A 32 -25.08 38.26 -23.13
N GLY A 33 -25.17 39.45 -23.73
CA GLY A 33 -26.27 39.89 -24.57
C GLY A 33 -27.53 40.35 -23.81
N GLN A 34 -27.50 40.43 -22.49
CA GLN A 34 -28.61 40.99 -21.70
C GLN A 34 -28.59 42.53 -21.76
N LEU A 35 -29.75 43.13 -21.96
CA LEU A 35 -29.92 44.58 -21.91
C LEU A 35 -29.69 45.12 -20.48
N ILE A 36 -28.79 46.09 -20.35
CA ILE A 36 -28.31 46.65 -19.09
C ILE A 36 -28.95 48.02 -18.82
N ALA A 37 -28.88 48.92 -19.80
CA ALA A 37 -29.31 50.30 -19.66
C ALA A 37 -29.73 50.89 -21.01
N GLU A 38 -30.60 51.89 -20.95
CA GLU A 38 -31.03 52.71 -22.07
C GLU A 38 -30.43 54.11 -21.91
N ILE A 39 -29.88 54.63 -23.00
CA ILE A 39 -29.26 55.95 -23.06
C ILE A 39 -29.95 56.78 -24.14
N ASP A 40 -30.33 58.00 -23.80
CA ASP A 40 -30.99 58.93 -24.71
C ASP A 40 -30.00 59.98 -25.21
N SER A 41 -29.98 60.18 -26.53
CA SER A 41 -29.29 61.28 -27.20
C SER A 41 -30.32 62.21 -27.87
N ASP A 42 -29.90 63.40 -28.28
CA ASP A 42 -30.75 64.39 -28.98
C ASP A 42 -31.46 63.84 -30.24
N LYS A 43 -31.02 62.69 -30.78
CA LYS A 43 -31.54 62.12 -32.04
C LYS A 43 -31.96 60.64 -31.97
N ALA A 44 -31.57 59.89 -30.95
CA ALA A 44 -31.91 58.46 -30.82
C ALA A 44 -31.74 57.92 -29.39
N THR A 45 -32.51 56.89 -29.06
CA THR A 45 -32.39 56.06 -27.85
C THR A 45 -31.55 54.82 -28.17
N LEU A 46 -30.46 54.58 -27.43
CA LEU A 46 -29.56 53.45 -27.62
C LEU A 46 -29.63 52.46 -26.46
N GLU A 47 -29.53 51.19 -26.80
CA GLU A 47 -29.59 50.06 -25.89
C GLU A 47 -28.19 49.49 -25.62
N ILE A 48 -27.78 49.40 -24.35
CA ILE A 48 -26.51 48.80 -23.96
C ILE A 48 -26.69 47.35 -23.56
N PHE A 49 -25.97 46.46 -24.25
CA PHE A 49 -25.92 45.04 -23.96
C PHE A 49 -24.69 44.67 -23.13
N SER A 50 -24.83 43.63 -22.33
CA SER A 50 -23.74 43.01 -21.60
C SER A 50 -22.78 42.27 -22.55
N GLU A 51 -21.50 42.62 -22.53
CA GLU A 51 -20.47 41.95 -23.35
C GLU A 51 -20.13 40.54 -22.83
N GLU A 52 -20.19 40.32 -21.52
CA GLU A 52 -19.78 39.08 -20.87
C GLU A 52 -20.60 38.77 -19.60
N ASN A 53 -20.62 37.49 -19.23
CA ASN A 53 -21.34 37.04 -18.04
C ASN A 53 -20.63 37.49 -16.75
N GLY A 54 -21.29 38.24 -15.88
CA GLY A 54 -20.67 38.69 -14.63
C GLY A 54 -21.54 39.55 -13.75
N ILE A 55 -20.96 40.03 -12.65
CA ILE A 55 -21.63 40.95 -11.72
C ILE A 55 -21.36 42.39 -12.16
N ILE A 56 -22.42 43.18 -12.34
CA ILE A 56 -22.32 44.60 -12.72
C ILE A 56 -22.08 45.47 -11.49
N SER A 57 -21.10 46.35 -11.59
CA SER A 57 -20.93 47.51 -10.72
C SER A 57 -21.23 48.79 -11.51
N ILE A 58 -22.27 49.52 -11.11
CA ILE A 58 -22.70 50.78 -11.75
C ILE A 58 -21.90 51.96 -11.17
N LEU A 59 -21.31 52.80 -12.02
CA LEU A 59 -20.50 53.97 -11.60
C LEU A 59 -21.31 55.28 -11.60
N TYR A 60 -22.27 55.43 -12.52
CA TYR A 60 -23.05 56.67 -12.70
C TYR A 60 -24.52 56.51 -12.29
N LYS A 61 -25.12 57.59 -11.79
CA LYS A 61 -26.55 57.62 -11.38
C LYS A 61 -27.45 57.96 -12.58
N LYS A 62 -28.73 57.61 -12.48
CA LYS A 62 -29.76 57.97 -13.49
C LYS A 62 -29.80 59.49 -13.73
N ASN A 63 -29.98 59.93 -14.98
CA ASN A 63 -29.97 61.34 -15.43
C ASN A 63 -28.62 62.08 -15.27
N THR A 64 -27.50 61.39 -15.48
CA THR A 64 -26.19 62.06 -15.62
C THR A 64 -25.76 62.10 -17.08
N LYS A 65 -25.26 63.26 -17.51
CA LYS A 65 -24.61 63.45 -18.82
C LYS A 65 -23.19 62.91 -18.77
N ILE A 66 -22.84 62.08 -19.74
CA ILE A 66 -21.57 61.37 -19.82
C ILE A 66 -20.97 61.60 -21.22
N SER A 67 -19.64 61.69 -21.31
CA SER A 67 -18.97 61.86 -22.60
C SER A 67 -18.90 60.51 -23.33
N VAL A 68 -19.02 60.53 -24.66
CA VAL A 68 -18.86 59.32 -25.48
C VAL A 68 -17.48 58.69 -25.23
N GLY A 69 -17.46 57.40 -24.91
CA GLY A 69 -16.24 56.65 -24.57
C GLY A 69 -15.92 56.49 -23.08
N ASP A 70 -16.64 57.18 -22.18
CA ASP A 70 -16.48 56.99 -20.73
C ASP A 70 -17.02 55.63 -20.26
N THR A 71 -16.35 55.05 -19.27
CA THR A 71 -16.70 53.73 -18.70
C THR A 71 -17.93 53.84 -17.80
N ILE A 72 -19.07 53.32 -18.25
CA ILE A 72 -20.37 53.44 -17.57
C ILE A 72 -20.50 52.41 -16.43
N CYS A 73 -20.10 51.16 -16.70
CA CYS A 73 -20.17 50.08 -15.72
C CYS A 73 -19.05 49.06 -15.87
N LEU A 74 -18.72 48.42 -14.75
CA LEU A 74 -17.69 47.38 -14.67
C LEU A 74 -18.36 46.01 -14.51
N ILE A 75 -18.02 45.05 -15.37
CA ILE A 75 -18.45 43.65 -15.25
C ILE A 75 -17.31 42.83 -14.64
N ASN A 76 -17.54 42.28 -13.45
CA ASN A 76 -16.59 41.35 -12.84
C ASN A 76 -16.95 39.90 -13.17
N THR A 77 -16.10 39.24 -13.98
CA THR A 77 -16.29 37.84 -14.42
C THR A 77 -15.75 36.80 -13.43
N GLU A 78 -15.06 37.20 -12.36
CA GLU A 78 -14.40 36.27 -11.42
C GLU A 78 -15.25 35.83 -10.24
N LYS A 79 -16.27 36.63 -9.87
CA LYS A 79 -17.14 36.30 -8.74
C LYS A 79 -18.23 35.30 -9.15
N LYS A 80 -17.88 34.01 -9.22
CA LYS A 80 -18.86 32.91 -9.26
C LYS A 80 -19.52 32.77 -7.89
N ILE A 81 -20.84 32.87 -7.83
CA ILE A 81 -21.63 32.75 -6.60
C ILE A 81 -21.86 31.25 -6.33
N ALA A 82 -21.48 30.75 -5.16
CA ALA A 82 -21.70 29.36 -4.75
C ALA A 82 -22.91 29.23 -3.81
N SER A 83 -23.54 28.06 -3.78
CA SER A 83 -24.45 27.71 -2.67
C SER A 83 -23.66 27.41 -1.38
N PRO A 84 -24.19 27.68 -0.17
CA PRO A 84 -23.48 27.37 1.08
C PRO A 84 -23.06 25.90 1.17
N ALA A 85 -23.90 25.00 0.65
CA ALA A 85 -23.59 23.57 0.56
C ALA A 85 -22.45 23.27 -0.43
N SER A 86 -22.44 23.93 -1.59
CA SER A 86 -21.38 23.80 -2.59
C SER A 86 -20.04 24.37 -2.09
N GLU A 87 -20.08 25.48 -1.35
CA GLU A 87 -18.87 26.10 -0.80
C GLU A 87 -18.18 25.22 0.25
N LYS A 88 -18.97 24.50 1.07
CA LYS A 88 -18.45 23.50 1.99
C LYS A 88 -17.72 22.36 1.26
N ILE A 89 -18.33 21.83 0.19
CA ILE A 89 -17.75 20.72 -0.60
C ILE A 89 -16.48 21.17 -1.33
N LEU A 90 -16.48 22.38 -1.90
CA LEU A 90 -15.31 22.94 -2.58
C LEU A 90 -14.13 23.16 -1.60
N ARG A 91 -14.41 23.60 -0.36
CA ARG A 91 -13.41 23.71 0.71
C ARG A 91 -12.86 22.35 1.13
N GLU A 92 -13.74 21.38 1.42
CA GLU A 92 -13.32 20.05 1.89
C GLU A 92 -12.47 19.30 0.86
N LYS A 93 -12.75 19.50 -0.43
CA LYS A 93 -12.04 18.85 -1.54
C LYS A 93 -10.91 19.68 -2.14
N ASN A 94 -10.60 20.86 -1.56
CA ASN A 94 -9.60 21.81 -2.06
C ASN A 94 -9.76 22.16 -3.56
N ILE A 95 -11.00 22.28 -4.05
CA ILE A 95 -11.29 22.61 -5.45
C ILE A 95 -11.45 24.12 -5.58
N LEU A 96 -10.68 24.74 -6.48
CA LEU A 96 -10.79 26.16 -6.78
C LEU A 96 -12.14 26.45 -7.48
N LYS A 97 -12.83 27.49 -7.03
CA LYS A 97 -14.13 27.95 -7.58
C LYS A 97 -14.09 28.25 -9.09
N LYS A 98 -12.90 28.49 -9.65
CA LYS A 98 -12.69 28.74 -11.08
C LYS A 98 -13.00 27.51 -11.94
N ASN A 99 -12.69 26.31 -11.44
CA ASN A 99 -12.70 25.06 -12.21
C ASN A 99 -14.09 24.42 -12.32
N VAL A 100 -15.07 24.89 -11.55
CA VAL A 100 -16.44 24.36 -11.59
C VAL A 100 -17.35 25.34 -12.32
N GLU A 101 -18.05 24.86 -13.33
CA GLU A 101 -19.12 25.58 -14.01
C GLU A 101 -20.42 25.43 -13.23
N GLY A 102 -21.14 26.53 -13.02
CA GLY A 102 -22.37 26.55 -12.23
C GLY A 102 -23.60 26.54 -13.12
N THR A 103 -24.39 25.48 -13.06
CA THR A 103 -25.61 25.33 -13.88
C THR A 103 -26.87 25.90 -13.21
N GLY A 104 -26.75 26.44 -12.00
CA GLY A 104 -27.87 26.97 -11.23
C GLY A 104 -28.42 28.32 -11.72
N LYS A 105 -29.63 28.68 -11.27
CA LYS A 105 -30.29 29.97 -11.57
C LYS A 105 -29.35 31.14 -11.22
N LYS A 106 -29.14 32.07 -12.17
CA LYS A 106 -28.13 33.17 -12.13
C LYS A 106 -26.66 32.71 -12.08
N GLY A 107 -26.31 31.57 -12.70
CA GLY A 107 -24.92 31.09 -12.80
C GLY A 107 -24.34 30.56 -11.48
N ARG A 108 -25.21 30.11 -10.57
CA ARG A 108 -24.82 29.65 -9.23
C ARG A 108 -24.27 28.22 -9.29
N ILE A 109 -23.15 27.97 -8.61
CA ILE A 109 -22.62 26.60 -8.46
C ILE A 109 -23.54 25.81 -7.52
N THR A 110 -24.11 24.71 -8.03
CA THR A 110 -25.00 23.82 -7.28
C THR A 110 -24.25 22.66 -6.65
N LYS A 111 -24.91 21.91 -5.77
CA LYS A 111 -24.30 20.72 -5.14
C LYS A 111 -24.02 19.62 -6.17
N LYS A 112 -24.85 19.52 -7.21
CA LYS A 112 -24.72 18.53 -8.28
C LYS A 112 -23.46 18.78 -9.11
N ASP A 113 -23.22 20.03 -9.51
CA ASP A 113 -22.04 20.43 -10.29
C ASP A 113 -20.72 20.09 -9.58
N CYS A 114 -20.66 20.29 -8.25
CA CYS A 114 -19.49 19.93 -7.46
C CYS A 114 -19.26 18.41 -7.39
N ILE A 115 -20.33 17.61 -7.34
CA ILE A 115 -20.24 16.14 -7.29
C ILE A 115 -19.85 15.61 -8.67
N GLU A 116 -20.46 16.10 -9.75
CA GLU A 116 -20.11 15.71 -11.13
C GLU A 116 -18.65 16.04 -11.45
N HIS A 117 -18.15 17.22 -11.07
CA HIS A 117 -16.73 17.54 -11.26
C HIS A 117 -15.80 16.62 -10.45
N VAL A 118 -16.21 16.18 -9.25
CA VAL A 118 -15.45 15.20 -8.47
C VAL A 118 -15.46 13.82 -9.14
N VAL A 119 -16.60 13.41 -9.72
CA VAL A 119 -16.75 12.12 -10.42
C VAL A 119 -15.98 12.11 -11.76
N CYS A 120 -15.97 13.20 -12.52
CA CYS A 120 -15.12 13.32 -13.71
C CYS A 120 -13.63 13.27 -13.36
N ASN A 121 -13.20 13.91 -12.26
CA ASN A 121 -11.82 13.81 -11.78
C ASN A 121 -11.45 12.43 -11.20
N LEU A 122 -12.44 11.57 -10.92
CA LEU A 122 -12.23 10.16 -10.56
C LEU A 122 -12.06 9.26 -11.80
N GLN A 123 -12.32 9.77 -13.02
CA GLN A 123 -11.95 9.05 -14.22
C GLN A 123 -10.42 9.03 -14.33
N ILE A 124 -9.88 7.81 -14.21
CA ILE A 124 -8.47 7.49 -14.30
C ILE A 124 -7.95 7.98 -15.65
N ASN A 125 -6.94 8.84 -15.64
CA ASN A 125 -6.19 9.20 -16.85
C ASN A 125 -5.75 7.92 -17.58
N GLU A 126 -6.39 7.59 -18.71
CA GLU A 126 -6.11 6.37 -19.49
C GLU A 126 -4.71 6.35 -20.12
N ASN A 127 -3.95 7.45 -20.04
CA ASN A 127 -2.55 7.52 -20.45
C ASN A 127 -1.59 7.18 -19.30
N VAL A 128 -1.68 5.97 -18.77
CA VAL A 128 -0.60 5.41 -17.94
C VAL A 128 0.55 5.01 -18.87
N ILE A 129 1.41 5.98 -19.17
CA ILE A 129 2.68 5.73 -19.85
C ILE A 129 3.48 4.79 -18.96
N ARG A 130 3.68 3.54 -19.38
CA ARG A 130 4.51 2.55 -18.67
C ARG A 130 5.97 3.03 -18.68
N LYS A 131 6.35 3.85 -17.70
CA LYS A 131 7.74 4.30 -17.51
C LYS A 131 8.52 3.21 -16.77
N GLU A 132 9.46 2.58 -17.46
CA GLU A 132 10.43 1.68 -16.83
C GLU A 132 11.58 2.48 -16.24
N THR A 133 11.89 2.26 -14.97
CA THR A 133 13.11 2.76 -14.32
C THR A 133 14.08 1.60 -14.10
N LYS A 134 15.32 1.75 -14.57
CA LYS A 134 16.36 0.72 -14.41
C LYS A 134 17.42 1.25 -13.44
N THR A 135 17.55 0.59 -12.29
CA THR A 135 18.59 0.86 -11.30
C THR A 135 19.62 -0.27 -11.30
N PRO A 136 20.93 0.01 -11.44
CA PRO A 136 21.94 -1.03 -11.43
C PRO A 136 22.11 -1.61 -10.02
N LEU A 137 22.22 -2.93 -9.93
CA LEU A 137 22.50 -3.62 -8.67
C LEU A 137 23.95 -3.39 -8.22
N SER A 138 24.17 -3.41 -6.89
CA SER A 138 25.52 -3.41 -6.32
C SER A 138 26.30 -4.67 -6.71
N SER A 139 27.63 -4.56 -6.79
CA SER A 139 28.50 -5.68 -7.20
C SER A 139 28.37 -6.91 -6.29
N LEU A 140 28.14 -6.72 -4.98
CA LEU A 140 27.87 -7.81 -4.05
C LEU A 140 26.54 -8.51 -4.36
N ARG A 141 25.49 -7.73 -4.62
CA ARG A 141 24.15 -8.26 -4.94
C ARG A 141 24.13 -8.99 -6.28
N LYS A 142 24.91 -8.52 -7.26
CA LYS A 142 25.11 -9.21 -8.55
C LYS A 142 25.72 -10.60 -8.34
N LYS A 143 26.85 -10.70 -7.63
CA LYS A 143 27.50 -11.99 -7.32
C LYS A 143 26.61 -12.93 -6.52
N LEU A 144 25.87 -12.42 -5.54
CA LEU A 144 24.89 -13.21 -4.78
C LEU A 144 23.79 -13.74 -5.70
N SER A 145 23.23 -12.90 -6.57
CA SER A 145 22.21 -13.29 -7.53
C SER A 145 22.71 -14.36 -8.49
N GLU A 146 23.90 -14.19 -9.07
CA GLU A 146 24.53 -15.17 -9.95
C GLU A 146 24.68 -16.52 -9.27
N ARG A 147 25.17 -16.53 -8.02
CA ARG A 147 25.30 -17.77 -7.23
C ARG A 147 23.95 -18.42 -6.94
N LEU A 148 22.94 -17.66 -6.54
CA LEU A 148 21.61 -18.19 -6.23
C LEU A 148 20.93 -18.78 -7.46
N VAL A 149 21.05 -18.11 -8.62
CA VAL A 149 20.54 -18.62 -9.90
C VAL A 149 21.27 -19.90 -10.30
N ASN A 150 22.60 -19.94 -10.14
CA ASN A 150 23.39 -21.14 -10.43
C ASN A 150 22.97 -22.33 -9.54
N VAL A 151 22.76 -22.10 -8.25
CA VAL A 151 22.26 -23.14 -7.32
C VAL A 151 20.88 -23.64 -7.76
N LYS A 152 19.96 -22.73 -8.10
CA LYS A 152 18.61 -23.10 -8.54
C LYS A 152 18.61 -23.93 -9.83
N ASN A 153 19.50 -23.62 -10.77
CA ASN A 153 19.58 -24.33 -12.05
C ASN A 153 20.29 -25.68 -11.93
N ASN A 154 21.30 -25.79 -11.06
CA ASN A 154 22.12 -27.01 -10.96
C ASN A 154 21.56 -28.04 -9.98
N SER A 155 20.89 -27.60 -8.90
CA SER A 155 20.36 -28.49 -7.86
C SER A 155 18.86 -28.67 -8.01
N ALA A 156 18.40 -29.92 -7.91
CA ALA A 156 16.98 -30.23 -7.82
C ALA A 156 16.54 -30.13 -6.34
N ILE A 157 16.35 -28.90 -5.85
CA ILE A 157 15.99 -28.68 -4.45
C ILE A 157 14.52 -29.04 -4.23
N LEU A 158 14.27 -30.00 -3.34
CA LEU A 158 12.94 -30.30 -2.82
C LEU A 158 12.89 -29.97 -1.32
N THR A 159 11.81 -29.33 -0.89
CA THR A 159 11.58 -29.00 0.52
C THR A 159 10.40 -29.80 1.04
N THR A 160 10.63 -30.55 2.11
CA THR A 160 9.61 -31.30 2.84
C THR A 160 9.41 -30.68 4.21
N PHE A 161 8.19 -30.77 4.75
CA PHE A 161 7.84 -30.19 6.05
C PHE A 161 7.09 -31.21 6.90
N ASN A 162 7.37 -31.21 8.20
CA ASN A 162 6.65 -31.99 9.20
C ASN A 162 6.29 -31.11 10.41
N GLU A 163 5.20 -31.47 11.08
CA GLU A 163 4.78 -30.91 12.35
C GLU A 163 5.21 -31.84 13.49
N ILE A 164 5.80 -31.26 14.53
CA ILE A 164 6.30 -31.96 15.73
C ILE A 164 5.56 -31.42 16.95
N ASN A 165 5.01 -32.33 17.77
CA ASN A 165 4.48 -32.02 19.07
C ASN A 165 5.60 -31.84 20.11
N MET A 166 5.73 -30.63 20.67
CA MET A 166 6.80 -30.30 21.61
C MET A 166 6.41 -30.55 23.08
N GLN A 167 5.19 -31.03 23.36
CA GLN A 167 4.65 -31.16 24.72
C GLN A 167 5.60 -31.91 25.68
N GLU A 168 6.13 -33.07 25.26
CA GLU A 168 7.05 -33.86 26.09
C GLU A 168 8.37 -33.14 26.37
N VAL A 169 8.90 -32.41 25.38
CA VAL A 169 10.12 -31.62 25.56
C VAL A 169 9.90 -30.50 26.57
N PHE A 170 8.73 -29.84 26.54
CA PHE A 170 8.35 -28.85 27.54
C PHE A 170 8.27 -29.47 28.94
N TYR A 171 7.60 -30.60 29.10
CA TYR A 171 7.48 -31.31 30.37
C TYR A 171 8.86 -31.63 30.98
N ILE A 172 9.76 -32.21 30.18
CA ILE A 172 11.13 -32.55 30.59
C ILE A 172 11.91 -31.30 30.97
N ARG A 173 11.81 -30.24 30.17
CA ARG A 173 12.51 -29.00 30.44
C ARG A 173 12.06 -28.39 31.75
N GLU A 174 10.77 -28.38 32.06
CA GLU A 174 10.24 -27.86 33.33
C GLU A 174 10.76 -28.65 34.53
N LYS A 175 10.77 -29.98 34.44
CA LYS A 175 11.21 -30.89 35.50
C LYS A 175 12.71 -30.80 35.76
N TYR A 176 13.53 -30.69 34.72
CA TYR A 176 14.99 -30.84 34.83
C TYR A 176 15.81 -29.55 34.63
N LYS A 177 15.20 -28.42 34.25
CA LYS A 177 15.92 -27.14 34.03
C LYS A 177 16.83 -26.73 35.19
N ASN A 178 16.35 -26.86 36.42
CA ASN A 178 17.09 -26.42 37.61
C ASN A 178 18.26 -27.35 37.93
N ILE A 179 18.04 -28.66 37.79
CA ILE A 179 19.07 -29.68 38.02
C ILE A 179 20.17 -29.54 36.97
N PHE A 180 19.79 -29.38 35.70
CA PHE A 180 20.72 -29.19 34.60
C PHE A 180 21.57 -27.92 34.78
N LYS A 181 20.92 -26.80 35.14
CA LYS A 181 21.62 -25.54 35.40
C LYS A 181 22.59 -25.63 36.58
N LYS A 182 22.21 -26.29 37.68
CA LYS A 182 23.10 -26.50 38.82
C LYS A 182 24.33 -27.35 38.46
N LYS A 183 24.17 -28.35 37.59
CA LYS A 183 25.24 -29.27 37.21
C LYS A 183 26.19 -28.69 36.17
N HIS A 184 25.67 -27.97 35.17
CA HIS A 184 26.44 -27.56 33.99
C HIS A 184 26.63 -26.04 33.86
N GLY A 185 25.98 -25.23 34.71
CA GLY A 185 26.04 -23.77 34.64
C GLY A 185 25.25 -23.14 33.48
N VAL A 186 24.69 -23.95 32.58
CA VAL A 186 23.93 -23.50 31.40
C VAL A 186 22.45 -23.88 31.48
N ASN A 187 21.60 -23.12 30.80
CA ASN A 187 20.16 -23.42 30.74
C ASN A 187 19.88 -24.57 29.78
N LEU A 188 18.90 -25.41 30.13
CA LEU A 188 18.41 -26.46 29.23
C LEU A 188 17.57 -25.84 28.10
N GLY A 189 18.12 -25.85 26.90
CA GLY A 189 17.50 -25.32 25.67
C GLY A 189 16.81 -26.41 24.84
N PHE A 190 15.88 -26.00 23.98
CA PHE A 190 15.22 -26.90 23.03
C PHE A 190 16.18 -27.40 21.92
N MET A 191 17.16 -26.56 21.56
CA MET A 191 18.19 -26.88 20.57
C MET A 191 18.94 -28.18 20.91
N SER A 192 19.24 -28.45 22.17
CA SER A 192 19.97 -29.66 22.56
C SER A 192 19.23 -30.93 22.19
N PHE A 193 17.91 -30.97 22.38
CA PHE A 193 17.09 -32.11 21.96
C PHE A 193 17.06 -32.24 20.44
N PHE A 194 16.90 -31.12 19.74
CA PHE A 194 16.81 -31.09 18.29
C PHE A 194 18.13 -31.51 17.63
N THR A 195 19.26 -30.94 18.05
CA THR A 195 20.58 -31.30 17.52
C THR A 195 20.92 -32.77 17.75
N LEU A 196 20.63 -33.32 18.95
CA LEU A 196 20.86 -34.74 19.21
C LEU A 196 19.96 -35.64 18.34
N SER A 197 18.72 -35.21 18.10
CA SER A 197 17.78 -35.89 17.22
C SER A 197 18.29 -35.90 15.78
N CYS A 198 18.78 -34.76 15.27
CA CYS A 198 19.41 -34.67 13.96
C CYS A 198 20.63 -35.61 13.84
N ILE A 199 21.53 -35.61 14.83
CA ILE A 199 22.72 -36.49 14.80
C ILE A 199 22.31 -37.98 14.74
N ARG A 200 21.29 -38.38 15.50
CA ARG A 200 20.78 -39.76 15.47
C ARG A 200 20.11 -40.09 14.15
N ALA A 201 19.31 -39.18 13.61
CA ALA A 201 18.68 -39.35 12.31
C ALA A 201 19.74 -39.45 11.19
N LEU A 202 20.79 -38.63 11.21
CA LEU A 202 21.87 -38.67 10.21
C LEU A 202 22.66 -39.98 10.25
N LYS A 203 22.75 -40.65 11.41
CA LYS A 203 23.35 -41.99 11.52
C LYS A 203 22.49 -43.07 10.85
N LEU A 204 21.16 -42.91 10.86
CA LEU A 204 20.22 -43.86 10.26
C LEU A 204 20.05 -43.60 8.75
N TYR A 205 20.15 -42.34 8.33
CA TYR A 205 20.00 -41.89 6.96
C TYR A 205 21.30 -41.23 6.47
N PRO A 206 22.36 -42.02 6.21
CA PRO A 206 23.68 -41.48 5.86
C PRO A 206 23.70 -40.72 4.54
N ASP A 207 22.79 -41.04 3.61
CA ASP A 207 22.69 -40.36 2.32
C ASP A 207 22.24 -38.91 2.45
N VAL A 208 21.57 -38.54 3.55
CA VAL A 208 21.25 -37.14 3.88
C VAL A 208 22.52 -36.34 4.19
N ASN A 209 23.56 -37.00 4.71
CA ASN A 209 24.86 -36.42 5.02
C ASN A 209 25.89 -36.61 3.87
N SER A 210 25.45 -36.40 2.63
CA SER A 210 26.30 -36.61 1.45
C SER A 210 26.27 -35.42 0.48
N MET A 211 27.26 -35.37 -0.42
CA MET A 211 27.44 -34.30 -1.39
C MET A 211 27.74 -34.88 -2.78
N ILE A 212 27.36 -34.16 -3.85
CA ILE A 212 27.78 -34.46 -5.22
C ILE A 212 29.07 -33.68 -5.52
N ASP A 213 30.14 -34.39 -5.87
CA ASP A 213 31.38 -33.77 -6.35
C ASP A 213 31.29 -33.31 -7.81
N LYS A 214 32.25 -32.54 -8.30
CA LYS A 214 32.30 -32.01 -9.67
C LYS A 214 32.26 -33.08 -10.75
N GLU A 215 32.72 -34.30 -10.45
CA GLU A 215 32.68 -35.46 -11.34
C GLU A 215 31.36 -36.26 -11.25
N ASN A 216 30.34 -35.71 -10.58
CA ASN A 216 29.05 -36.37 -10.30
C ASN A 216 29.14 -37.63 -9.40
N ASN A 217 30.22 -37.76 -8.63
CA ASN A 217 30.36 -38.83 -7.64
C ASN A 217 29.69 -38.41 -6.31
N LYS A 218 29.02 -39.37 -5.63
CA LYS A 218 28.50 -39.18 -4.27
C LYS A 218 29.62 -39.30 -3.25
N VAL A 219 29.79 -38.29 -2.41
CA VAL A 219 30.75 -38.24 -1.31
C VAL A 219 30.01 -38.32 0.01
N ASN A 220 30.35 -39.33 0.83
CA ASN A 220 29.80 -39.51 2.17
C ASN A 220 30.80 -39.05 3.23
N PHE A 221 30.32 -38.41 4.29
CA PHE A 221 31.17 -37.94 5.40
C PHE A 221 31.03 -38.82 6.63
N ASN A 222 32.14 -39.01 7.36
CA ASN A 222 32.18 -39.72 8.65
C ASN A 222 32.00 -38.78 9.86
N TYR A 223 31.81 -37.50 9.61
CA TYR A 223 31.53 -36.47 10.60
C TYR A 223 30.19 -35.78 10.29
N PHE A 224 29.65 -35.08 11.29
CA PHE A 224 28.39 -34.35 11.17
C PHE A 224 28.65 -32.87 11.45
N ASP A 225 28.52 -32.04 10.42
CA ASP A 225 28.67 -30.59 10.53
C ASP A 225 27.35 -29.88 10.24
N SER A 226 27.07 -28.84 11.01
CA SER A 226 25.93 -27.97 10.80
C SER A 226 26.41 -26.56 10.51
N ALA A 227 26.17 -26.07 9.29
CA ALA A 227 26.42 -24.69 8.95
C ALA A 227 25.42 -23.75 9.66
N ILE A 228 24.12 -24.03 9.54
CA ILE A 228 23.04 -23.28 10.17
C ILE A 228 21.94 -24.26 10.57
N LEU A 229 21.63 -24.33 11.88
CA LEU A 229 20.50 -25.09 12.40
C LEU A 229 19.47 -24.13 12.99
N GLY A 230 18.34 -24.00 12.31
CA GLY A 230 17.24 -23.14 12.72
C GLY A 230 16.05 -23.94 13.25
N MET A 231 15.44 -23.48 14.33
CA MET A 231 14.13 -23.96 14.78
C MET A 231 13.05 -22.95 14.38
N HIS A 232 11.92 -23.46 13.91
CA HIS A 232 10.76 -22.62 13.60
C HIS A 232 10.06 -22.18 14.89
N LYS A 233 9.18 -21.18 14.79
CA LYS A 233 8.41 -20.70 15.94
C LYS A 233 7.50 -21.82 16.47
N ILE A 234 7.52 -22.02 17.79
CA ILE A 234 6.59 -22.89 18.50
C ILE A 234 5.29 -22.12 18.72
N ILE A 235 4.17 -22.68 18.27
CA ILE A 235 2.84 -22.06 18.35
C ILE A 235 1.86 -23.08 18.90
N ASP A 236 1.02 -22.66 19.84
CA ASP A 236 -0.04 -23.51 20.38
C ASP A 236 -1.12 -23.76 19.33
N ARG A 237 -1.43 -25.03 19.09
CA ARG A 237 -2.44 -25.46 18.12
C ARG A 237 -3.35 -26.52 18.72
N VAL A 238 -4.58 -26.51 18.23
CA VAL A 238 -5.59 -27.53 18.56
C VAL A 238 -5.28 -28.78 17.74
N VAL A 239 -5.01 -29.89 18.40
CA VAL A 239 -4.72 -31.19 17.80
C VAL A 239 -5.56 -32.29 18.44
N VAL A 240 -5.85 -33.36 17.69
CA VAL A 240 -6.56 -34.53 18.21
C VAL A 240 -5.53 -35.57 18.65
N ILE A 241 -5.52 -35.89 19.95
CA ILE A 241 -4.65 -36.92 20.54
C ILE A 241 -5.55 -37.92 21.27
N ASN A 242 -5.46 -39.21 20.92
CA ASN A 242 -6.25 -40.28 21.53
C ASN A 242 -7.76 -39.99 21.57
N ASN A 243 -8.33 -39.59 20.43
CA ASN A 243 -9.74 -39.16 20.29
C ASN A 243 -10.16 -37.97 21.19
N SER A 244 -9.22 -37.22 21.76
CA SER A 244 -9.49 -36.01 22.55
C SER A 244 -8.87 -34.78 21.90
N ILE A 245 -9.60 -33.67 21.91
CA ILE A 245 -9.11 -32.38 21.40
C ILE A 245 -8.26 -31.74 22.50
N LYS A 246 -7.00 -31.44 22.20
CA LYS A 246 -6.05 -30.80 23.13
C LYS A 246 -5.33 -29.64 22.45
N ILE A 247 -4.93 -28.66 23.25
CA ILE A 247 -4.03 -27.59 22.80
C ILE A 247 -2.60 -28.06 23.08
N CYS A 248 -1.78 -28.16 22.05
CA CYS A 248 -0.40 -28.60 22.15
C CYS A 248 0.55 -27.58 21.49
N PRO A 249 1.76 -27.39 22.04
CA PRO A 249 2.79 -26.57 21.41
C PRO A 249 3.36 -27.31 20.20
N ILE A 250 3.08 -26.83 18.99
CA ILE A 250 3.53 -27.43 17.73
C ILE A 250 4.67 -26.61 17.14
N MET A 251 5.67 -27.32 16.60
CA MET A 251 6.77 -26.74 15.84
C MET A 251 6.83 -27.34 14.43
N TYR A 252 7.09 -26.50 13.44
CA TYR A 252 7.42 -26.96 12.09
C TYR A 252 8.91 -27.27 11.96
N VAL A 253 9.21 -28.37 11.28
CA VAL A 253 10.56 -28.70 10.83
C VAL A 253 10.51 -28.90 9.33
N ALA A 254 11.45 -28.27 8.63
CA ALA A 254 11.59 -28.40 7.19
C ALA A 254 12.99 -28.89 6.85
N LEU A 255 13.06 -29.80 5.87
CA LEU A 255 14.31 -30.24 5.26
C LEU A 255 14.26 -29.86 3.78
N SER A 256 15.25 -29.07 3.37
CA SER A 256 15.55 -28.84 1.96
C SER A 256 16.75 -29.70 1.59
N TYR A 257 16.63 -30.48 0.53
CA TYR A 257 17.66 -31.42 0.10
C TYR A 257 17.77 -31.46 -1.42
N ASP A 258 18.89 -31.98 -1.92
CA ASP A 258 19.11 -32.18 -3.34
C ASP A 258 18.55 -33.54 -3.76
N HIS A 259 17.45 -33.52 -4.53
CA HIS A 259 16.74 -34.71 -4.98
C HIS A 259 17.55 -35.54 -6.00
N ARG A 260 18.72 -35.05 -6.42
CA ARG A 260 19.68 -35.84 -7.21
C ARG A 260 20.39 -36.92 -6.39
N ILE A 261 20.52 -36.71 -5.07
CA ILE A 261 21.14 -37.69 -4.16
C ILE A 261 20.07 -38.46 -3.40
N ILE A 262 19.13 -37.74 -2.78
CA ILE A 262 18.20 -38.29 -1.80
C ILE A 262 16.81 -38.32 -2.44
N ASP A 263 16.09 -39.41 -2.29
CA ASP A 263 14.72 -39.51 -2.79
C ASP A 263 13.69 -38.94 -1.78
N GLY A 264 12.42 -38.93 -2.17
CA GLY A 264 11.33 -38.53 -1.28
C GLY A 264 11.20 -39.41 -0.03
N ARG A 265 11.51 -40.71 -0.14
CA ARG A 265 11.32 -41.68 0.94
C ARG A 265 12.34 -41.47 2.06
N GLU A 266 13.62 -41.36 1.71
CA GLU A 266 14.72 -41.14 2.65
C GLU A 266 14.55 -39.81 3.39
N SER A 267 14.16 -38.75 2.68
CA SER A 267 13.93 -37.44 3.29
C SER A 267 12.73 -37.41 4.22
N VAL A 268 11.60 -38.02 3.82
CA VAL A 268 10.42 -38.15 4.70
C VAL A 268 10.75 -39.04 5.89
N GLY A 269 11.48 -40.14 5.69
CA GLY A 269 11.96 -41.02 6.75
C GLY A 269 12.84 -40.28 7.76
N PHE A 270 13.80 -39.50 7.29
CA PHE A 270 14.65 -38.66 8.13
C PHE A 270 13.85 -37.67 8.97
N LEU A 271 12.92 -36.93 8.36
CA LEU A 271 12.05 -36.01 9.10
C LEU A 271 11.11 -36.72 10.06
N SER A 272 10.60 -37.90 9.70
CA SER A 272 9.77 -38.72 10.60
C SER A 272 10.58 -39.22 11.80
N CYS A 273 11.84 -39.61 11.58
CA CYS A 273 12.74 -40.00 12.65
C CYS A 273 13.03 -38.84 13.61
N ILE A 274 13.29 -37.64 13.08
CA ILE A 274 13.43 -36.43 13.93
C ILE A 274 12.14 -36.17 14.71
N LYS A 275 10.98 -36.27 14.05
CA LYS A 275 9.68 -36.12 14.72
C LYS A 275 9.51 -37.10 15.87
N GLU A 276 9.70 -38.39 15.63
CA GLU A 276 9.53 -39.44 16.64
C GLU A 276 10.49 -39.31 17.81
N THR A 277 11.75 -38.96 17.52
CA THR A 277 12.79 -38.77 18.55
C THR A 277 12.55 -37.54 19.42
N VAL A 278 12.02 -36.46 18.84
CA VAL A 278 11.67 -35.24 19.59
C VAL A 278 10.35 -35.39 20.35
N GLU A 279 9.35 -36.08 19.78
CA GLU A 279 8.07 -36.36 20.46
C GLU A 279 8.24 -37.40 21.59
N ASN A 280 9.21 -38.31 21.47
CA ASN A 280 9.48 -39.34 22.48
C ASN A 280 10.96 -39.32 22.95
N PRO A 281 11.40 -38.21 23.57
CA PRO A 281 12.81 -37.99 23.89
C PRO A 281 13.33 -38.94 24.97
N ILE A 282 12.48 -39.41 25.88
CA ILE A 282 12.90 -40.36 26.93
C ILE A 282 13.28 -41.70 26.32
N LYS A 283 12.43 -42.22 25.44
CA LYS A 283 12.64 -43.50 24.76
C LYS A 283 13.87 -43.45 23.88
N PHE A 284 13.88 -42.48 22.96
CA PHE A 284 14.92 -42.45 21.95
C PHE A 284 16.16 -41.74 22.45
N LEU A 285 16.08 -40.50 22.94
CA LEU A 285 17.26 -39.72 23.28
C LEU A 285 17.92 -40.15 24.60
N MET A 286 17.18 -40.76 25.54
CA MET A 286 17.65 -41.02 26.91
C MET A 286 17.84 -42.50 27.26
N ASN A 287 17.77 -43.40 26.28
CA ASN A 287 17.87 -44.85 26.47
C ASN A 287 16.86 -45.35 27.51
N GLU A 288 15.60 -44.92 27.37
CA GLU A 288 14.46 -45.30 28.24
C GLU A 288 14.61 -44.89 29.72
N ASN A 289 15.58 -44.05 30.07
CA ASN A 289 15.80 -43.62 31.44
C ASN A 289 15.88 -42.10 31.57
N GLU A 290 14.83 -41.51 32.15
CA GLU A 290 14.72 -40.07 32.40
C GLU A 290 15.89 -39.51 33.24
N LYS A 291 16.52 -40.32 34.10
CA LYS A 291 17.64 -39.84 34.93
C LYS A 291 18.89 -39.50 34.11
N ASN A 292 18.95 -39.90 32.84
CA ASN A 292 20.09 -39.63 31.97
C ASN A 292 20.12 -38.22 31.38
N ILE A 293 19.06 -37.42 31.57
CA ILE A 293 18.96 -36.03 31.07
C ILE A 293 20.19 -35.18 31.40
N PRO A 294 20.73 -35.18 32.64
CA PRO A 294 21.89 -34.38 32.98
C PRO A 294 23.19 -34.90 32.39
N ASN A 295 23.21 -36.08 31.77
CA ASN A 295 24.43 -36.70 31.25
C ASN A 295 24.46 -36.71 29.71
N ILE A 296 23.32 -36.88 29.04
CA ILE A 296 23.26 -37.12 27.59
C ILE A 296 23.16 -35.84 26.77
N LEU A 297 22.58 -34.76 27.31
CA LEU A 297 22.32 -33.53 26.54
C LEU A 297 23.53 -32.58 26.47
N LYS A 298 24.74 -33.09 26.71
CA LYS A 298 25.98 -32.35 26.50
C LYS A 298 26.36 -32.51 25.02
N ILE A 299 26.03 -31.50 24.23
CA ILE A 299 26.47 -31.31 22.84
C ILE A 299 27.50 -30.19 22.86
#